data_AF-A0A6B2SLQ5-F1
#
_entry.id   AF-A0A6B2SLQ5-F1
#
_cell.length_a   1.000
_cell.length_b   1.000
_cell.length_c   1.000
_cell.angle_alpha   90.00
_cell.angle_beta   90.00
_cell.angle_gamma   90.00
#
_symmetry.space_group_name_H-M   'P 1'
#
loop_
_entity.id
_entity.type
_entity.pdbx_description
1 polymer ?
#
loop_
_entity_poly.entity_id
_entity_poly.type
_entity_poly.pdbx_seq_one_letter_code
_entity_poly.pdbx_strand_id
1 'polypeptide(L)'
;AQVRRDTGAWHPPTDLHRAYRRWAATQSDWGPDERRKEDGWLAREEWLYSRRNPPRACLTGLGDDVMGTLDAPKNPAERGVEAAVRSAPFGLLVGWEPQLVLQLAVECAVQT
;
A
#
# COMPACT_ATOMS: atom_id res chain seq x y z
N ALA A 1 16.16 2.80 6.68
CA ALA A 1 15.06 1.87 7.01
C ALA A 1 15.65 0.47 7.15
N GLN A 2 15.79 -0.04 8.38
CA GLN A 2 16.18 -1.43 8.60
C GLN A 2 14.95 -2.30 8.38
N VAL A 3 14.93 -3.08 7.30
CA VAL A 3 13.99 -4.19 7.16
C VAL A 3 14.46 -5.26 8.13
N ARG A 4 13.72 -5.48 9.22
CA ARG A 4 13.92 -6.62 10.12
C ARG A 4 13.82 -7.90 9.29
N ARG A 5 14.92 -8.65 9.20
CA ARG A 5 15.01 -9.96 8.52
C ARG A 5 14.80 -11.12 9.51
N ASP A 6 14.18 -10.84 10.66
CA ASP A 6 14.26 -11.68 11.85
C ASP A 6 12.93 -12.34 12.27
N THR A 7 11.92 -12.39 11.41
CA THR A 7 10.73 -13.25 11.62
C THR A 7 10.34 -13.86 10.28
N GLY A 8 10.44 -15.19 10.12
CA GLY A 8 10.25 -15.93 8.86
C GLY A 8 8.83 -15.91 8.26
N ALA A 9 8.19 -14.75 8.16
CA ALA A 9 6.84 -14.55 7.65
C ALA A 9 6.68 -13.19 6.94
N TRP A 10 7.71 -12.71 6.24
CA TRP A 10 7.55 -11.53 5.38
C TRP A 10 6.75 -11.94 4.14
N HIS A 11 5.54 -11.39 4.00
CA HIS A 11 4.70 -11.57 2.82
C HIS A 11 4.43 -10.18 2.22
N PRO A 12 5.34 -9.69 1.34
CA PRO A 12 5.36 -8.30 0.92
C PRO A 12 4.02 -7.75 0.42
N PRO A 13 3.21 -8.48 -0.39
CA PRO A 13 1.91 -7.99 -0.83
C PRO A 13 0.95 -7.69 0.33
N THR A 14 0.89 -8.57 1.33
CA THR A 14 -0.02 -8.40 2.49
C THR A 14 0.48 -7.29 3.42
N ASP A 15 1.78 -7.20 3.63
CA ASP A 15 2.37 -6.15 4.46
C ASP A 15 2.19 -4.76 3.85
N LEU A 16 2.34 -4.66 2.52
CA LEU A 16 2.08 -3.42 1.79
C LEU A 16 0.59 -3.06 1.82
N HIS A 17 -0.31 -4.02 1.63
CA HIS A 17 -1.75 -3.79 1.71
C HIS A 17 -2.15 -3.17 3.05
N ARG A 18 -1.66 -3.75 4.15
CA ARG A 18 -1.88 -3.23 5.51
C ARG A 18 -1.30 -1.83 5.68
N ALA A 19 -0.11 -1.56 5.14
CA ALA A 19 0.48 -0.22 5.18
C ALA A 19 -0.35 0.81 4.39
N TYR A 20 -0.85 0.45 3.21
CA TYR A 20 -1.72 1.30 2.42
C TYR A 20 -3.07 1.55 3.07
N ARG A 21 -3.64 0.57 3.78
CA ARG A 21 -4.87 0.77 4.56
C ARG A 21 -4.68 1.76 5.71
N ARG A 22 -3.54 1.69 6.42
CA ARG A 22 -3.21 2.70 7.43
C ARG A 22 -3.05 4.09 6.83
N TRP A 23 -2.40 4.20 5.67
CA TRP A 23 -2.34 5.47 4.93
C TRP A 23 -3.73 5.95 4.48
N ALA A 24 -4.59 5.05 3.98
CA ALA A 24 -5.93 5.39 3.52
C ALA A 24 -6.79 5.98 4.65
N ALA A 25 -6.65 5.47 5.88
CA ALA A 25 -7.31 6.02 7.06
C ALA A 25 -6.93 7.49 7.30
N THR A 26 -5.67 7.87 7.07
CA THR A 26 -5.24 9.28 7.20
C THR A 26 -5.85 10.17 6.12
N GLN A 27 -6.43 9.62 5.05
CA GLN A 27 -7.10 10.42 4.01
C GLN A 27 -8.56 10.76 4.35
N SER A 28 -9.10 10.18 5.42
CA SER A 28 -10.47 10.41 5.91
C SER A 28 -10.53 10.93 7.34
N ASP A 29 -9.60 10.51 8.19
CA ASP A 29 -9.57 10.89 9.59
C ASP A 29 -9.13 12.35 9.76
N TRP A 30 -9.57 13.01 10.84
CA TRP A 30 -9.26 14.43 11.08
C TRP A 30 -7.83 14.66 11.59
N GLY A 31 -7.21 13.64 12.17
CA GLY A 31 -5.88 13.71 12.76
C GLY A 31 -5.45 12.38 13.42
N PRO A 32 -4.22 12.32 13.95
CA PRO A 32 -3.70 11.16 14.66
C PRO A 32 -4.59 10.68 15.82
N ASP A 33 -4.77 9.36 15.94
CA ASP A 33 -5.44 8.73 17.09
C ASP A 33 -4.47 7.85 17.87
N GLU A 34 -3.90 8.38 18.96
CA GLU A 34 -2.89 7.67 19.77
C GLU A 34 -3.43 6.40 20.46
N ARG A 35 -4.74 6.16 20.42
CA ARG A 35 -5.34 4.94 20.95
C ARG A 35 -5.11 3.73 20.04
N ARG A 36 -4.84 3.93 18.75
CA ARG A 36 -4.56 2.87 17.75
C ARG A 36 -3.07 2.52 17.75
N LYS A 37 -2.66 1.68 18.71
CA LYS A 37 -1.23 1.35 18.95
C LYS A 37 -0.62 0.50 17.83
N GLU A 38 -1.47 -0.22 17.11
CA GLU A 38 -1.14 -1.10 15.99
C GLU A 38 -0.83 -0.36 14.69
N ASP A 39 -1.16 0.93 14.58
CA ASP A 39 -0.96 1.69 13.34
C ASP A 39 0.52 2.10 13.10
N GLY A 40 1.35 1.97 14.13
CA GLY A 40 2.77 2.31 14.05
C GLY A 40 3.05 3.82 14.04
N TRP A 41 4.33 4.17 13.94
CA TRP A 41 4.78 5.55 14.15
C TRP A 41 4.30 6.54 13.08
N LEU A 42 4.20 6.11 11.80
CA LEU A 42 3.79 6.99 10.71
C LEU A 42 2.38 7.54 10.93
N ALA A 43 1.43 6.76 11.45
CA ALA A 43 0.08 7.25 11.71
C ALA A 43 0.01 8.37 12.77
N ARG A 44 1.11 8.65 13.50
CA ARG A 44 1.18 9.76 14.45
C ARG A 44 1.54 11.10 13.78
N GLU A 45 1.92 11.05 12.51
CA GLU A 45 2.40 12.20 11.77
C GLU A 45 1.24 13.02 11.18
N GLU A 46 0.95 14.19 11.76
CA GLU A 46 -0.18 15.05 11.34
C GLU A 46 -0.16 15.41 9.85
N TRP A 47 1.02 15.53 9.23
CA TRP A 47 1.14 15.88 7.82
C TRP A 47 0.59 14.82 6.86
N LEU A 48 0.42 13.57 7.32
CA LEU A 48 -0.25 12.50 6.54
C LEU A 48 -1.76 12.67 6.44
N TYR A 49 -2.36 13.48 7.33
CA TYR A 49 -3.81 13.73 7.39
C TYR A 49 -4.27 14.84 6.43
N SER A 50 -3.32 15.43 5.70
CA SER A 50 -3.61 16.37 4.61
C SER A 50 -3.90 15.61 3.32
N ARG A 51 -5.13 15.72 2.79
CA ARG A 51 -5.54 15.07 1.54
C ARG A 51 -4.98 15.80 0.32
N ARG A 52 -4.02 15.18 -0.37
CA ARG A 52 -3.32 15.75 -1.55
C ARG A 52 -3.82 15.17 -2.87
N ASN A 53 -5.13 15.26 -3.07
CA ASN A 53 -5.81 14.76 -4.28
C ASN A 53 -5.47 13.31 -4.68
N PRO A 54 -5.55 12.33 -3.76
CA PRO A 54 -5.34 10.93 -4.13
C PRO A 54 -6.38 10.46 -5.16
N PRO A 55 -6.01 9.63 -6.15
CA PRO A 55 -6.93 9.10 -7.15
C PRO A 55 -8.11 8.36 -6.51
N ARG A 56 -9.30 8.49 -7.09
CA ARG A 56 -10.51 7.83 -6.57
C ARG A 56 -10.34 6.30 -6.49
N ALA A 57 -9.80 5.67 -7.54
CA ALA A 57 -9.56 4.23 -7.57
C ALA A 57 -8.72 3.75 -6.38
N CYS A 58 -7.65 4.50 -6.04
CA CYS A 58 -6.81 4.19 -4.88
C CYS A 58 -7.62 4.17 -3.57
N LEU A 59 -8.48 5.18 -3.36
CA LEU A 59 -9.30 5.25 -2.15
C LEU A 59 -10.39 4.15 -2.12
N THR A 60 -11.04 3.87 -3.25
CA THR A 60 -12.07 2.83 -3.31
C THR A 60 -11.47 1.43 -3.19
N GLY A 61 -10.32 1.19 -3.80
CA GLY A 61 -9.59 -0.07 -3.71
C GLY A 61 -9.05 -0.34 -2.30
N LEU A 62 -8.80 0.70 -1.50
CA LEU A 62 -8.42 0.59 -0.10
C LEU A 62 -9.57 0.88 0.86
N GLY A 63 -10.83 0.83 0.40
CA GLY A 63 -12.01 1.17 1.21
C GLY A 63 -12.39 0.12 2.25
N ASP A 64 -12.05 -1.15 2.00
CA ASP A 64 -12.33 -2.30 2.87
C ASP A 64 -11.04 -3.10 3.14
N ASP A 65 -11.16 -4.20 3.90
CA ASP A 65 -10.05 -5.10 4.27
C ASP A 65 -9.79 -6.22 3.25
N VAL A 66 -10.59 -6.30 2.19
CA VAL A 66 -10.44 -7.31 1.14
C VAL A 66 -9.36 -6.86 0.17
N MET A 67 -8.23 -7.56 0.20
CA MET A 67 -7.11 -7.33 -0.71
C MET A 67 -7.42 -7.84 -2.12
N GLY A 68 -7.15 -7.01 -3.13
CA GLY A 68 -7.24 -7.43 -4.53
C GLY A 68 -6.21 -8.51 -4.88
N THR A 69 -6.56 -9.34 -5.85
CA THR A 69 -5.71 -10.41 -6.36
C THR A 69 -5.58 -10.30 -7.88
N LEU A 70 -4.70 -11.10 -8.50
CA LEU A 70 -4.57 -11.12 -9.95
C LEU A 70 -5.87 -11.58 -10.63
N ASP A 71 -6.57 -12.54 -10.03
CA ASP A 71 -7.84 -13.08 -10.54
C ASP A 71 -9.02 -12.16 -10.26
N ALA A 72 -8.97 -11.41 -9.15
CA ALA A 72 -10.00 -10.44 -8.75
C ALA A 72 -9.35 -9.11 -8.30
N PRO A 73 -8.94 -8.24 -9.24
CA PRO A 73 -8.40 -6.92 -8.92
C PRO A 73 -9.44 -6.03 -8.24
N LYS A 74 -9.01 -5.07 -7.40
CA LYS A 74 -9.96 -4.17 -6.72
C LYS A 74 -10.71 -3.25 -7.67
N ASN A 75 -10.03 -2.70 -8.66
CA ASN A 75 -10.64 -1.83 -9.66
C ASN A 75 -10.38 -2.36 -11.09
N PRO A 76 -11.07 -3.42 -11.53
CA PRO A 76 -10.77 -4.08 -12.82
C PRO A 76 -11.08 -3.22 -14.05
N ALA A 77 -11.91 -2.17 -13.89
CA ALA A 77 -12.23 -1.22 -14.94
C ALA A 77 -11.29 0.01 -14.97
N GLU A 78 -10.40 0.16 -13.98
CA GLU A 78 -9.47 1.29 -13.91
C GLU A 78 -8.37 1.15 -14.97
N ARG A 79 -8.01 2.25 -15.63
CA ARG A 79 -7.06 2.29 -16.75
C ARG A 79 -5.96 3.34 -16.57
N GLY A 80 -6.00 4.09 -15.47
CA GLY A 80 -5.00 5.09 -15.13
C GLY A 80 -3.63 4.49 -14.77
N VAL A 81 -2.63 5.37 -14.69
CA VAL A 81 -1.21 5.02 -14.47
C VAL A 81 -0.85 4.88 -12.99
N GLU A 82 -1.76 5.21 -12.08
CA GLU A 82 -1.43 5.54 -10.71
C GLU A 82 -1.01 4.33 -9.88
N ALA A 83 -1.53 3.14 -10.18
CA ALA A 83 -1.03 1.89 -9.61
C ALA A 83 0.42 1.62 -10.04
N ALA A 84 0.77 1.87 -11.31
CA ALA A 84 2.14 1.73 -11.79
C ALA A 84 3.09 2.76 -11.14
N VAL A 85 2.65 4.01 -10.96
CA VAL A 85 3.43 5.05 -10.27
C VAL A 85 3.76 4.64 -8.83
N ARG A 86 2.79 4.08 -8.10
CA ARG A 86 3.01 3.55 -6.74
C ARG A 86 3.94 2.34 -6.70
N SER A 87 4.06 1.60 -7.80
CA SER A 87 4.97 0.45 -7.93
C SER A 87 6.40 0.83 -8.32
N ALA A 88 6.69 2.09 -8.69
CA ALA A 88 8.04 2.52 -9.04
C ALA A 88 9.12 2.19 -7.97
N PRO A 89 8.85 2.30 -6.65
CA PRO A 89 9.83 1.95 -5.62
C PRO A 89 10.27 0.48 -5.62
N PHE A 90 9.51 -0.45 -6.20
CA PHE A 90 9.96 -1.85 -6.32
C PHE A 90 11.21 -1.97 -7.18
N GLY A 91 11.45 -1.06 -8.12
CA GLY A 91 12.68 -0.99 -8.90
C GLY A 91 13.94 -0.71 -8.08
N LEU A 92 13.80 -0.33 -6.80
CA LEU A 92 14.91 -0.13 -5.87
C LEU A 92 15.29 -1.40 -5.09
N LEU A 93 14.64 -2.54 -5.34
CA LEU A 93 14.99 -3.84 -4.76
C LEU A 93 16.26 -4.41 -5.42
N VAL A 94 17.40 -3.76 -5.18
CA VAL A 94 18.70 -4.16 -5.73
C VAL A 94 19.05 -5.59 -5.32
N GLY A 95 19.51 -6.39 -6.28
CA GLY A 95 19.90 -7.79 -6.07
C GLY A 95 18.74 -8.80 -6.16
N TRP A 96 17.53 -8.34 -6.48
CA TRP A 96 16.40 -9.22 -6.80
C TRP A 96 16.34 -9.52 -8.30
N GLU A 97 15.85 -10.71 -8.65
CA GLU A 97 15.57 -11.06 -10.04
C GLU A 97 14.50 -10.11 -10.63
N PRO A 98 14.72 -9.51 -11.82
CA PRO A 98 13.78 -8.56 -12.40
C PRO A 98 12.35 -9.08 -12.55
N GLN A 99 12.20 -10.37 -12.87
CA GLN A 99 10.91 -11.03 -12.99
C GLN A 99 10.17 -11.09 -11.65
N LEU A 100 10.89 -11.33 -10.55
CA LEU A 100 10.30 -11.35 -9.21
C LEU A 100 9.89 -9.94 -8.77
N VAL A 101 10.68 -8.92 -9.10
CA VAL A 101 10.33 -7.52 -8.87
C VAL A 101 9.05 -7.14 -9.61
N LEU A 102 8.95 -7.54 -10.88
CA LEU A 102 7.74 -7.31 -11.69
C LEU A 102 6.53 -8.05 -11.10
N GLN A 103 6.67 -9.32 -10.73
CA GLN A 103 5.58 -10.08 -10.13
C GLN A 103 5.06 -9.40 -8.86
N LEU A 104 5.96 -9.00 -7.96
CA LEU A 104 5.59 -8.29 -6.74
C LEU A 104 4.89 -6.96 -7.04
N ALA A 105 5.40 -6.20 -8.01
CA ALA A 105 4.80 -4.94 -8.43
C ALA A 105 3.37 -5.11 -8.97
N VAL A 106 3.10 -6.19 -9.72
CA VAL A 106 1.76 -6.49 -10.25
C VAL A 106 0.83 -6.99 -9.14
N GLU A 107 1.29 -7.89 -8.27
CA GLU A 107 0.52 -8.38 -7.11
C GLU A 107 0.11 -7.23 -6.16
N CYS A 108 0.93 -6.20 -6.05
CA CYS A 108 0.62 -5.01 -5.26
C CYS A 108 -0.27 -4.01 -6.00
N ALA A 109 -0.13 -3.88 -7.33
CA ALA A 109 -0.90 -2.96 -8.14
C ALA A 109 -2.41 -3.29 -8.13
N VAL A 110 -2.76 -4.58 -8.18
CA VAL A 110 -4.17 -5.05 -8.21
C VAL A 110 -4.94 -4.82 -6.92
N GLN A 111 -4.28 -4.37 -5.85
CA GLN A 111 -4.89 -4.08 -4.56
C GLN A 111 -5.58 -2.70 -4.50
N THR A 112 -5.49 -1.91 -5.58
CA THR A 112 -5.96 -0.52 -5.62
C THR A 112 -6.70 -0.17 -6.89
#